data_AF-A0A2H9ZWM6-F1
#
_entry.id   AF-A0A2H9ZWM6-F1
#
_cell.length_a   1.000
_cell.length_b   1.000
_cell.length_c   1.000
_cell.angle_alpha   90.00
_cell.angle_beta   90.00
_cell.angle_gamma   90.00
#
_symmetry.space_group_name_H-M   'P 1'
#
loop_
_entity.id
_entity.type
_entity.pdbx_description
1 polymer ?
#
loop_
_entity_poly.entity_id
_entity_poly.type
_entity_poly.pdbx_seq_one_letter_code
_entity_poly.pdbx_strand_id
1 'polypeptide(L)'
;MASAGRFLLPRAALLLLLLLLLVLLLRSSAAQPASSILPALNLNPASARIGVYAMNLAINEYNNARDIPYPLRSPVLIECLQMVQGRETWITLEALVRQHGQLVFAKFIIILTDGFYRVYPVVPFRRLVHPH
;
A
#
# COMPACT_ATOMS: atom_id res chain seq x y z
N MET A 1 60.71 41.08 -4.53
CA MET A 1 59.62 40.75 -3.59
C MET A 1 58.79 39.64 -4.20
N ALA A 2 58.74 38.49 -3.53
CA ALA A 2 58.31 37.21 -4.09
C ALA A 2 56.79 37.15 -4.33
N SER A 3 56.43 36.59 -5.48
CA SER A 3 55.06 36.36 -5.95
C SER A 3 54.34 35.32 -5.10
N ALA A 4 53.42 35.78 -4.24
CA ALA A 4 52.52 34.94 -3.43
C ALA A 4 51.17 34.74 -4.13
N GLY A 5 51.17 34.42 -5.42
CA GLY A 5 49.96 34.41 -6.26
C GLY A 5 49.57 33.06 -6.87
N ARG A 6 50.03 31.92 -6.34
CA ARG A 6 49.87 30.61 -7.02
C ARG A 6 49.36 29.47 -6.14
N PHE A 7 48.31 29.64 -5.33
CA PHE A 7 47.79 28.49 -4.56
C PHE A 7 46.26 28.47 -4.30
N LEU A 8 45.44 29.16 -5.12
CA LEU A 8 43.97 29.12 -4.94
C LEU A 8 43.23 28.22 -5.95
N LEU A 9 43.82 27.90 -7.11
CA LEU A 9 43.20 27.05 -8.12
C LEU A 9 43.00 25.58 -7.70
N PRO A 10 43.95 24.89 -7.03
CA PRO A 10 43.77 23.46 -6.76
C PRO A 10 42.71 23.19 -5.68
N ARG A 11 42.47 24.13 -4.77
CA ARG A 11 41.43 24.01 -3.72
C ARG A 11 40.01 24.12 -4.27
N ALA A 12 39.79 25.00 -5.25
CA ALA A 12 38.46 25.17 -5.86
C ALA A 12 38.07 23.94 -6.70
N ALA A 13 39.03 23.34 -7.41
CA ALA A 13 38.83 22.11 -8.17
C ALA A 13 38.48 20.91 -7.29
N LEU A 14 39.14 20.78 -6.12
CA LEU A 14 38.85 19.72 -5.14
C LEU A 14 37.43 19.83 -4.57
N LEU A 15 36.96 21.05 -4.28
CA LEU A 15 35.61 21.28 -3.79
C LEU A 15 34.54 20.94 -4.84
N LEU A 16 34.78 21.29 -6.11
CA LEU A 16 33.89 20.93 -7.22
C LEU A 16 33.83 19.40 -7.42
N LEU A 17 34.96 18.71 -7.27
CA LEU A 17 35.03 17.26 -7.40
C LEU A 17 34.27 16.55 -6.27
N LEU A 18 34.40 17.04 -5.04
CA LEU A 18 33.61 16.55 -3.89
C LEU A 18 32.11 16.79 -4.06
N LEU A 19 31.71 17.95 -4.57
CA LEU A 19 30.31 18.27 -4.85
C LEU A 19 29.71 17.37 -5.94
N LEU A 20 30.45 17.14 -7.03
CA LEU A 20 30.03 16.23 -8.09
C LEU A 20 29.89 14.79 -7.58
N LEU A 21 30.82 14.33 -6.75
CA LEU A 21 30.80 12.99 -6.18
C LEU A 21 29.63 12.81 -5.20
N LEU A 22 29.32 13.83 -4.39
CA LEU A 22 28.16 13.85 -3.51
C LEU A 22 26.85 13.78 -4.33
N VAL A 23 26.72 14.58 -5.39
CA VAL A 23 25.54 14.57 -6.27
C VAL A 23 25.39 13.21 -6.96
N LEU A 24 26.49 12.58 -7.37
CA LEU A 24 26.47 11.26 -7.97
C LEU A 24 25.99 10.20 -6.98
N LEU A 25 26.52 10.20 -5.75
CA LEU A 25 26.15 9.28 -4.68
C LEU A 25 24.69 9.47 -4.22
N LEU A 26 24.22 10.70 -4.17
CA LEU A 26 22.81 11.00 -3.87
C LEU A 26 21.87 10.50 -4.97
N ARG A 27 22.30 10.51 -6.24
CA ARG A 27 21.51 9.96 -7.36
C ARG A 27 21.52 8.43 -7.39
N SER A 28 22.63 7.77 -7.05
CA SER A 28 22.67 6.30 -6.99
C SER A 28 21.93 5.73 -5.79
N SER A 29 21.73 6.50 -4.71
CA SER A 29 20.85 6.10 -3.59
C SER A 29 19.35 6.18 -3.92
N ALA A 30 18.98 6.82 -5.05
CA ALA A 30 17.60 6.83 -5.55
C ALA A 30 17.28 5.66 -6.50
N ALA A 31 18.29 4.87 -6.89
CA ALA A 31 18.07 3.63 -7.63
C ALA A 31 17.80 2.49 -6.63
N GLN A 32 16.53 2.37 -6.22
CA GLN A 32 16.05 1.15 -5.60
C GLN A 32 16.40 -0.04 -6.50
N PRO A 33 16.88 -1.18 -5.96
CA PRO A 33 17.06 -2.37 -6.77
C PRO A 33 15.70 -2.75 -7.36
N ALA A 34 15.62 -2.79 -8.69
CA ALA A 34 14.50 -3.40 -9.39
C ALA A 34 14.52 -4.91 -9.11
N SER A 35 14.06 -5.31 -7.93
CA SER A 35 13.94 -6.72 -7.58
C SER A 35 12.62 -7.25 -8.13
N SER A 36 12.75 -8.29 -8.95
CA SER A 36 11.72 -9.19 -9.47
C SER A 36 10.69 -8.62 -10.46
N ILE A 37 10.81 -9.11 -11.69
CA ILE A 37 9.76 -9.21 -12.71
C ILE A 37 8.67 -10.13 -12.14
N LEU A 38 7.90 -9.64 -11.18
CA LEU A 38 6.53 -10.10 -11.01
C LEU A 38 5.71 -9.21 -11.94
N PRO A 39 4.76 -9.73 -12.75
CA PRO A 39 3.81 -8.84 -13.41
C PRO A 39 3.19 -8.00 -12.30
N ALA A 40 3.48 -6.71 -12.29
CA ALA A 40 2.91 -5.80 -11.32
C ALA A 40 1.40 -6.00 -11.43
N LEU A 41 0.79 -6.58 -10.40
CA LEU A 41 -0.66 -6.61 -10.30
C LEU A 41 -1.07 -5.14 -10.41
N ASN A 42 -1.69 -4.75 -11.52
CA ASN A 42 -2.09 -3.37 -11.79
C ASN A 42 -3.32 -3.04 -10.95
N LEU A 43 -3.12 -3.06 -9.63
CA LEU A 43 -4.05 -2.65 -8.61
C LEU A 43 -4.07 -1.12 -8.61
N ASN A 44 -5.20 -0.57 -9.03
CA ASN A 44 -5.44 0.85 -9.01
C ASN A 44 -6.33 1.20 -7.81
N PRO A 45 -6.15 2.37 -7.16
CA PRO A 45 -7.09 2.83 -6.16
C PRO A 45 -8.52 2.83 -6.72
N ALA A 46 -9.44 2.20 -5.99
CA ALA A 46 -10.85 2.23 -6.35
C ALA A 46 -11.46 3.59 -6.01
N SER A 47 -12.54 3.96 -6.70
CA SER A 47 -13.30 5.15 -6.31
C SER A 47 -13.89 4.97 -4.90
N ALA A 48 -14.05 6.07 -4.16
CA ALA A 48 -14.65 6.02 -2.81
C ALA A 48 -16.03 5.34 -2.79
N ARG A 49 -16.84 5.55 -3.84
CA ARG A 49 -18.15 4.89 -3.99
C ARG A 49 -18.01 3.37 -4.10
N ILE A 50 -17.07 2.88 -4.92
CA ILE A 50 -16.78 1.44 -5.05
C ILE A 50 -16.25 0.90 -3.74
N GLY A 51 -15.35 1.62 -3.07
CA GLY A 51 -14.81 1.23 -1.76
C GLY A 51 -15.88 1.05 -0.69
N VAL A 52 -16.79 2.02 -0.54
CA VAL A 52 -17.90 1.93 0.42
C VAL A 52 -18.86 0.79 0.08
N TYR A 53 -19.18 0.62 -1.20
CA TYR A 53 -20.03 -0.48 -1.66
C TYR A 53 -19.40 -1.85 -1.36
N ALA A 54 -18.14 -2.04 -1.75
CA ALA A 54 -17.37 -3.26 -1.54
C ALA A 54 -17.23 -3.59 -0.05
N MET A 55 -16.95 -2.60 0.78
CA MET A 55 -16.85 -2.77 2.24
C MET A 55 -18.17 -3.26 2.84
N ASN A 56 -19.29 -2.61 2.49
CA ASN A 56 -20.61 -3.02 2.99
C ASN A 56 -20.99 -4.42 2.52
N LEU A 57 -20.74 -4.74 1.24
CA LEU A 57 -20.96 -6.06 0.68
C LEU A 57 -20.17 -7.12 1.44
N ALA A 58 -18.85 -6.92 1.59
CA ALA A 58 -17.97 -7.91 2.19
C ALA A 58 -18.29 -8.18 3.67
N ILE A 59 -18.63 -7.12 4.41
CA ILE A 59 -19.00 -7.24 5.83
C ILE A 59 -20.34 -7.94 6.00
N ASN A 60 -21.32 -7.62 5.15
CA ASN A 60 -22.63 -8.28 5.19
C ASN A 60 -22.49 -9.77 4.87
N GLU A 61 -21.73 -10.12 3.82
CA GLU A 61 -21.46 -11.51 3.46
C GLU A 61 -20.74 -12.27 4.59
N TYR A 62 -19.72 -11.65 5.20
CA TYR A 62 -19.04 -12.26 6.35
C TYR A 62 -19.99 -12.46 7.53
N ASN A 63 -20.77 -11.46 7.89
CA ASN A 63 -21.68 -11.55 9.05
C ASN A 63 -22.87 -12.48 8.83
N ASN A 64 -23.30 -12.68 7.58
CA ASN A 64 -24.39 -13.57 7.21
C ASN A 64 -23.96 -15.02 7.02
N ALA A 65 -22.65 -15.30 6.97
CA ALA A 65 -22.15 -16.66 6.91
C ALA A 65 -22.60 -17.45 8.16
N ARG A 66 -23.04 -18.70 7.94
CA ARG A 66 -23.44 -19.58 9.05
C ARG A 66 -22.26 -19.77 9.99
N ASP A 67 -22.54 -19.71 11.30
CA ASP A 67 -21.58 -19.99 12.38
C ASP A 67 -20.51 -18.93 12.66
N ILE A 68 -20.76 -17.65 12.36
CA ILE A 68 -19.87 -16.55 12.78
C ILE A 68 -20.18 -16.16 14.24
N PRO A 69 -19.29 -16.44 15.21
CA PRO A 69 -19.55 -16.16 16.63
C PRO A 69 -19.43 -14.66 16.96
N TYR A 70 -18.63 -13.92 16.20
CA TYR A 70 -18.32 -12.51 16.46
C TYR A 70 -18.46 -11.68 15.18
N PRO A 71 -19.62 -11.03 14.98
CA PRO A 71 -19.83 -10.20 13.79
C PRO A 71 -18.95 -8.96 13.83
N LEU A 72 -18.58 -8.48 12.64
CA LEU A 72 -17.85 -7.24 12.44
C LEU A 72 -18.81 -6.05 12.52
N ARG A 73 -18.40 -5.01 13.24
CA ARG A 73 -19.20 -3.80 13.47
C ARG A 73 -18.38 -2.53 13.23
N SER A 74 -19.10 -1.42 13.03
CA SER A 74 -18.54 -0.07 12.92
C SER A 74 -17.38 0.05 11.91
N PRO A 75 -17.61 -0.34 10.64
CA PRO A 75 -16.52 -0.37 9.68
C PRO A 75 -16.11 1.01 9.19
N VAL A 76 -14.80 1.20 9.08
CA VAL A 76 -14.16 2.37 8.48
C VAL A 76 -13.26 1.89 7.36
N LEU A 77 -13.51 2.36 6.14
CA LEU A 77 -12.69 2.02 4.99
C LEU A 77 -11.29 2.62 5.16
N ILE A 78 -10.26 1.79 5.05
CA ILE A 78 -8.85 2.21 5.09
C ILE A 78 -8.28 2.27 3.69
N GLU A 79 -8.42 1.17 2.95
CA GLU A 79 -7.89 1.05 1.60
C GLU A 79 -8.84 0.22 0.73
N CYS A 80 -8.96 0.59 -0.53
CA CYS A 80 -9.65 -0.20 -1.55
C CYS A 80 -8.88 -0.08 -2.86
N LEU A 81 -8.41 -1.22 -3.36
CA LEU A 81 -7.74 -1.32 -4.64
C LEU A 81 -8.56 -2.23 -5.55
N GLN A 82 -8.51 -1.96 -6.84
CA GLN A 82 -9.20 -2.74 -7.85
C GLN A 82 -8.28 -3.04 -9.04
N MET A 83 -8.50 -4.19 -9.66
CA MET A 83 -7.88 -4.59 -10.91
C MET A 83 -8.99 -5.14 -11.81
N VAL A 84 -9.05 -4.62 -13.03
CA VAL A 84 -10.00 -5.10 -14.05
C VAL A 84 -9.23 -5.96 -15.04
N GLN A 85 -9.65 -7.22 -15.20
CA GLN A 85 -9.04 -8.19 -16.10
C GLN A 85 -10.11 -8.85 -16.96
N GLY A 86 -10.33 -8.31 -18.16
CA GLY A 86 -11.37 -8.79 -19.07
C GLY A 86 -12.77 -8.59 -18.47
N ARG A 87 -13.45 -9.70 -18.16
CA ARG A 87 -14.80 -9.73 -17.54
C ARG A 87 -14.77 -9.83 -16.02
N GLU A 88 -13.59 -9.93 -15.42
CA GLU A 88 -13.44 -10.03 -13.98
C GLU A 88 -12.94 -8.70 -13.41
N THR A 89 -13.55 -8.27 -12.29
CA THR A 89 -13.02 -7.19 -11.48
C THR A 89 -12.64 -7.73 -10.12
N TRP A 90 -11.36 -7.65 -9.81
CA TRP A 90 -10.79 -8.01 -8.53
C TRP A 90 -10.74 -6.76 -7.66
N ILE A 91 -11.27 -6.85 -6.44
CA ILE A 91 -11.27 -5.76 -5.47
C ILE A 91 -10.62 -6.28 -4.19
N THR A 92 -9.58 -5.62 -3.72
CA THR A 92 -9.00 -5.86 -2.40
C THR A 92 -9.34 -4.70 -1.50
N LEU A 93 -9.89 -4.98 -0.32
CA LEU A 93 -10.26 -3.95 0.63
C LEU A 93 -9.69 -4.23 2.01
N GLU A 94 -9.30 -3.17 2.70
CA GLU A 94 -8.94 -3.17 4.11
C GLU A 94 -9.88 -2.21 4.83
N ALA A 95 -10.51 -2.71 5.89
CA ALA A 95 -11.39 -1.93 6.75
C ALA A 95 -10.94 -2.08 8.21
N LEU A 96 -10.95 -0.97 8.94
CA LEU A 96 -10.85 -0.99 10.39
C LEU A 96 -12.25 -1.29 10.94
N VAL A 97 -12.39 -2.37 11.68
CA VAL A 97 -13.68 -2.84 12.21
C VAL A 97 -13.54 -3.22 13.67
N ARG A 98 -14.67 -3.31 14.37
CA ARG A 98 -14.74 -3.83 15.74
C ARG A 98 -15.20 -5.28 15.72
N GLN A 99 -14.41 -6.19 16.28
CA GLN A 99 -14.74 -7.60 16.46
C GLN A 99 -14.46 -8.02 17.91
N HIS A 100 -15.44 -8.62 18.58
CA HIS A 100 -15.32 -9.03 19.98
C HIS A 100 -14.76 -7.91 20.91
N GLY A 101 -15.24 -6.68 20.71
CA GLY A 101 -14.81 -5.52 21.50
C GLY A 101 -13.44 -4.93 21.16
N GLN A 102 -12.69 -5.55 20.24
CA GLN A 102 -11.36 -5.09 19.82
C GLN A 102 -11.40 -4.48 18.42
N LEU A 103 -10.51 -3.53 18.16
CA LEU A 103 -10.29 -3.01 16.80
C LEU A 103 -9.39 -3.98 16.03
N VAL A 104 -9.81 -4.35 14.83
CA VAL A 104 -9.08 -5.25 13.93
C VAL A 104 -9.09 -4.68 12.51
N PHE A 105 -8.02 -4.94 11.78
CA PHE A 105 -7.97 -4.75 10.34
C PHE A 105 -8.53 -5.99 9.66
N ALA A 106 -9.72 -5.83 9.09
CA ALA A 106 -10.36 -6.85 8.29
C ALA A 106 -10.01 -6.64 6.82
N LYS A 107 -9.48 -7.69 6.20
CA LYS A 107 -9.10 -7.70 4.79
C LYS A 107 -10.02 -8.62 4.02
N PHE A 108 -10.45 -8.18 2.84
CA PHE A 108 -11.28 -8.99 1.96
C PHE A 108 -10.82 -8.87 0.52
N ILE A 109 -11.04 -9.96 -0.22
CA ILE A 109 -10.92 -10.00 -1.67
C ILE A 109 -12.31 -10.26 -2.23
N ILE A 110 -12.76 -9.41 -3.14
CA ILE A 110 -14.01 -9.59 -3.87
C ILE A 110 -13.66 -9.83 -5.33
N ILE A 111 -14.23 -10.88 -5.90
CA ILE A 111 -14.15 -11.15 -7.33
C ILE A 111 -15.54 -10.92 -7.89
N LEU A 112 -15.66 -9.93 -8.78
CA LEU A 112 -16.87 -9.63 -9.53
C LEU A 112 -16.72 -10.21 -10.93
N THR A 113 -17.76 -10.87 -11.42
CA THR A 113 -17.88 -11.42 -12.78
C THR A 113 -19.23 -10.99 -13.36
N ASP A 114 -19.46 -11.23 -14.66
CA ASP A 114 -20.75 -10.95 -15.32
C ASP A 114 -21.89 -11.76 -14.68
N GLY A 115 -22.54 -11.20 -13.65
CA GLY A 115 -23.72 -11.76 -12.97
C GLY A 115 -23.48 -12.41 -11.61
N PHE A 116 -22.22 -12.59 -11.19
CA PHE A 116 -21.90 -13.21 -9.90
C PHE A 116 -20.76 -12.48 -9.19
N TYR A 117 -20.75 -12.57 -7.86
CA TYR A 117 -19.65 -12.13 -7.04
C TYR A 117 -19.25 -13.22 -6.04
N ARG A 118 -17.99 -13.15 -5.58
CA ARG A 118 -17.49 -13.96 -4.48
C ARG A 118 -16.72 -13.07 -3.51
N VAL A 119 -16.97 -13.23 -2.22
CA VAL A 119 -16.27 -12.52 -1.15
C VAL A 119 -15.40 -13.51 -0.38
N TYR A 120 -14.12 -13.19 -0.25
CA TYR A 120 -13.14 -13.98 0.48
C TYR A 120 -12.58 -13.16 1.64
N PRO A 121 -12.99 -13.44 2.89
CA PRO A 121 -12.35 -12.84 4.05
C PRO A 121 -10.95 -13.41 4.23
N VAL A 122 -9.95 -12.53 4.38
CA VAL A 122 -8.57 -12.93 4.64
C VAL A 122 -8.37 -13.00 6.15
N VAL A 123 -8.62 -14.18 6.71
CA VAL A 123 -8.51 -14.48 8.14
C VAL A 123 -7.17 -15.12 8.51
N PRO A 124 -6.68 -14.96 9.76
CA PRO A 124 -7.27 -14.17 10.85
C PRO A 124 -7.12 -12.66 10.65
N PHE A 125 -8.09 -11.88 11.16
CA PHE A 125 -8.00 -10.42 11.13
C PHE A 125 -6.95 -9.92 12.12
N ARG A 126 -6.13 -8.96 11.67
CA ARG A 126 -5.02 -8.44 12.46
C ARG A 126 -5.54 -7.46 13.50
N ARG A 127 -5.28 -7.71 14.78
CA ARG A 127 -5.63 -6.78 15.87
C ARG A 127 -4.79 -5.51 15.78
N LEU A 128 -5.45 -4.38 16.06
CA LEU A 128 -4.76 -3.12 16.34
C LEU A 128 -4.22 -3.20 17.78
N VAL A 129 -2.99 -3.66 17.94
CA VAL A 129 -2.32 -3.66 19.25
C VAL A 129 -1.87 -2.23 19.54
N HIS A 130 -2.39 -1.62 20.60
CA HIS A 130 -1.75 -0.41 21.15
C HIS A 130 -0.45 -0.83 21.84
N PRO A 131 0.72 -0.30 21.44
CA PRO A 131 1.90 -0.41 22.28
C PRO A 131 1.59 0.35 23.58
N HIS A 132 1.60 -0.39 24.70
CA HIS A 132 1.57 0.19 26.03
C HIS A 132 2.94 0.75 26.39
#